data_AF-A0A0C2CKH5-F1
#
_entry.id   AF-A0A0C2CKH5-F1
#
_cell.length_a   1.000
_cell.length_b   1.000
_cell.length_c   1.000
_cell.angle_alpha   90.00
_cell.angle_beta   90.00
_cell.angle_gamma   90.00
#
_symmetry.space_group_name_H-M   'P 1'
#
loop_
_entity.id
_entity.type
_entity.pdbx_description
1 polymer ?
#
loop_
_entity_poly.entity_id
_entity_poly.type
_entity_poly.pdbx_seq_one_letter_code
_entity_poly.pdbx_strand_id
1 'polypeptide(L)'
;CYSSVGRLGGAQEVSIGYGCETEGIISHEVGHSLGLWHEQARPERDKYVNINTANAVEGTEGQFDKMSATDLEDYGLPYDYGSVMHYSSIAFAKNSLSKTVVPIQPQYEHTIGNRVEASFLDFKILNKAYCSGVCTNTLPCQHGGYPDPNACYKCMCPTGLGGTYCDQVEPSSE
;
A
#
# COMPACT_ATOMS: atom_id res chain seq x y z
N CYS A 1 -5.38 -14.31 7.98
CA CYS A 1 -4.28 -13.51 8.56
C CYS A 1 -4.87 -12.26 9.20
N TYR A 2 -4.19 -11.70 10.20
CA TYR A 2 -4.55 -10.40 10.79
C TYR A 2 -3.37 -9.78 11.55
N SER A 3 -3.46 -8.47 11.75
CA SER A 3 -2.51 -7.68 12.51
C SER A 3 -3.20 -6.41 13.02
N SER A 4 -2.77 -5.91 14.18
CA SER A 4 -3.21 -4.61 14.68
C SER A 4 -2.46 -3.49 13.97
N VAL A 5 -3.09 -2.32 13.79
CA VAL A 5 -2.45 -1.19 13.12
C VAL A 5 -1.57 -0.41 14.09
N GLY A 6 -0.28 -0.32 13.77
CA GLY A 6 0.71 0.42 14.55
C GLY A 6 1.10 -0.26 15.87
N ARG A 7 1.82 0.49 16.70
CA ARG A 7 2.35 0.02 17.98
C ARG A 7 1.30 0.10 19.10
N LEU A 8 0.80 -1.04 19.56
CA LEU A 8 -0.05 -1.12 20.75
C LEU A 8 0.73 -1.08 22.07
N GLY A 9 2.01 -1.46 22.03
CA GLY A 9 2.88 -1.61 23.21
C GLY A 9 2.93 -3.06 23.71
N GLY A 10 4.04 -3.43 24.37
CA GLY A 10 4.30 -4.82 24.76
C GLY A 10 4.55 -5.73 23.56
N ALA A 11 4.25 -7.03 23.73
CA ALA A 11 4.26 -8.00 22.64
C ALA A 11 2.95 -7.89 21.84
N GLN A 12 3.04 -7.83 20.51
CA GLN A 12 1.92 -7.73 19.59
C GLN A 12 1.98 -8.87 18.58
N GLU A 13 0.85 -9.53 18.36
CA GLU A 13 0.75 -10.68 17.46
C GLU A 13 0.53 -10.24 16.01
N VAL A 14 1.20 -10.92 15.09
CA VAL A 14 0.90 -10.93 13.65
C VAL A 14 0.55 -12.35 13.26
N SER A 15 -0.70 -12.60 12.86
CA SER A 15 -1.21 -13.95 12.65
C SER A 15 -1.08 -14.37 11.19
N ILE A 16 -0.16 -15.30 10.93
CA ILE A 16 0.03 -15.96 9.63
C ILE A 16 -0.36 -17.43 9.77
N GLY A 17 -1.56 -17.76 9.28
CA GLY A 17 -2.09 -19.12 9.27
C GLY A 17 -1.99 -19.77 7.90
N TYR A 18 -2.56 -20.98 7.80
CA TYR A 18 -2.65 -21.71 6.53
C TYR A 18 -3.32 -20.89 5.43
N GLY A 19 -2.67 -20.77 4.27
CA GLY A 19 -3.12 -19.98 3.12
C GLY A 19 -2.73 -18.51 3.16
N CYS A 20 -1.95 -18.07 4.16
CA CYS A 20 -1.48 -16.69 4.32
C CYS A 20 0.04 -16.55 4.18
N GLU A 21 0.75 -17.61 3.82
CA GLU A 21 2.22 -17.70 3.89
C GLU A 21 2.93 -17.10 2.67
N THR A 22 2.25 -16.31 1.83
CA THR A 22 2.86 -15.64 0.68
C THR A 22 3.49 -14.31 1.08
N GLU A 23 4.53 -13.90 0.34
CA GLU A 23 5.27 -12.67 0.61
C GLU A 23 4.36 -11.43 0.67
N GLY A 24 3.46 -11.24 -0.30
CA GLY A 24 2.55 -10.11 -0.29
C GLY A 24 1.54 -10.13 0.86
N ILE A 25 1.06 -11.31 1.29
CA ILE A 25 0.17 -11.39 2.47
C ILE A 25 0.94 -11.09 3.74
N ILE A 26 2.13 -11.65 3.91
CA ILE A 26 2.98 -11.35 5.07
C ILE A 26 3.32 -9.85 5.09
N SER A 27 3.67 -9.27 3.95
CA SER A 27 3.95 -7.83 3.81
C SER A 27 2.74 -6.97 4.17
N HIS A 28 1.52 -7.38 3.81
CA HIS A 28 0.29 -6.71 4.20
C HIS A 28 0.12 -6.64 5.72
N GLU A 29 0.28 -7.78 6.40
CA GLU A 29 0.08 -7.85 7.86
C GLU A 29 1.21 -7.15 8.64
N VAL A 30 2.44 -7.19 8.12
CA VAL A 30 3.56 -6.41 8.66
C VAL A 30 3.35 -4.92 8.38
N GLY A 31 2.81 -4.55 7.22
CA GLY A 31 2.42 -3.18 6.90
C GLY A 31 1.44 -2.61 7.94
N HIS A 32 0.43 -3.39 8.32
CA HIS A 32 -0.45 -3.03 9.43
C HIS A 32 0.31 -2.79 10.73
N SER A 33 1.18 -3.71 11.17
CA SER A 33 1.91 -3.53 12.44
C SER A 33 2.84 -2.31 12.43
N LEU A 34 3.31 -1.90 11.25
CA LEU A 34 4.08 -0.68 11.04
C LEU A 34 3.22 0.60 10.94
N GLY A 35 1.89 0.48 10.92
CA GLY A 35 0.95 1.60 10.97
C GLY A 35 0.24 1.91 9.66
N LEU A 36 0.35 1.05 8.64
CA LEU A 36 -0.39 1.24 7.39
C LEU A 36 -1.85 0.79 7.55
N TRP A 37 -2.77 1.66 7.16
CA TRP A 37 -4.18 1.31 6.97
C TRP A 37 -4.40 0.78 5.55
N HIS A 38 -5.59 0.22 5.29
CA HIS A 38 -5.94 -0.16 3.93
C HIS A 38 -6.06 1.06 3.01
N GLU A 39 -5.54 0.95 1.79
CA GLU A 39 -5.49 2.09 0.85
C GLU A 39 -6.89 2.60 0.49
N GLN A 40 -7.88 1.70 0.35
CA GLN A 40 -9.27 2.11 0.09
C GLN A 40 -9.95 2.79 1.29
N ALA A 41 -9.32 2.84 2.46
CA ALA A 41 -9.83 3.56 3.61
C ALA A 41 -9.40 5.04 3.61
N ARG A 42 -8.59 5.49 2.66
CA ARG A 42 -8.15 6.90 2.58
C ARG A 42 -9.33 7.88 2.49
N PRO A 43 -9.26 9.07 3.11
CA PRO A 43 -10.36 10.05 3.13
C PRO A 43 -10.90 10.44 1.74
N GLU A 44 -10.00 10.52 0.76
CA GLU A 44 -10.23 10.94 -0.62
C GLU A 44 -10.44 9.77 -1.61
N ARG A 45 -10.53 8.52 -1.12
CA ARG A 45 -10.65 7.31 -1.95
C ARG A 45 -11.79 7.35 -2.98
N ASP A 46 -12.87 8.09 -2.69
CA ASP A 46 -14.02 8.24 -3.60
C ASP A 46 -13.68 9.00 -4.90
N LYS A 47 -12.48 9.60 -5.02
CA LYS A 47 -11.94 10.16 -6.28
C LYS A 47 -11.30 9.09 -7.17
N TYR A 48 -11.07 7.89 -6.65
CA TYR A 48 -10.28 6.83 -7.28
C TYR A 48 -11.08 5.53 -7.43
N VAL A 49 -11.89 5.19 -6.43
CA VAL A 49 -12.71 3.98 -6.40
C VAL A 49 -14.14 4.29 -5.97
N ASN A 50 -15.10 3.55 -6.54
CA ASN A 50 -16.47 3.48 -6.06
C ASN A 50 -16.63 2.24 -5.21
N ILE A 51 -17.24 2.39 -4.02
CA ILE A 51 -17.60 1.28 -3.16
C ILE A 51 -19.08 0.93 -3.38
N ASN A 52 -19.35 -0.33 -3.72
CA ASN A 52 -20.70 -0.87 -3.87
C ASN A 52 -21.03 -1.83 -2.73
N THR A 53 -21.46 -1.28 -1.59
CA THR A 53 -21.83 -2.07 -0.40
C THR A 53 -23.05 -2.95 -0.63
N ALA A 54 -23.91 -2.66 -1.61
CA ALA A 54 -25.04 -3.54 -1.95
C ALA A 54 -24.56 -4.92 -2.48
N ASN A 55 -23.32 -4.99 -2.99
CA ASN A 55 -22.65 -6.21 -3.42
C ASN A 55 -21.87 -6.90 -2.29
N ALA A 56 -21.70 -6.26 -1.14
CA ALA A 56 -20.98 -6.80 0.01
C ALA A 56 -21.87 -7.77 0.82
N VAL A 57 -21.26 -8.73 1.50
CA VAL A 57 -21.97 -9.60 2.45
C VAL A 57 -22.55 -8.75 3.58
N GLU A 58 -23.81 -8.98 3.93
CA GLU A 58 -24.50 -8.23 4.98
C GLU A 58 -23.72 -8.29 6.31
N GLY A 59 -23.51 -7.14 6.95
CA GLY A 59 -22.74 -7.00 8.18
C GLY A 59 -21.25 -6.74 7.97
N THR A 60 -20.77 -6.65 6.73
CA THR A 60 -19.36 -6.33 6.40
C THR A 60 -19.16 -4.90 5.89
N GLU A 61 -20.21 -4.07 5.87
CA GLU A 61 -20.19 -2.73 5.28
C GLU A 61 -19.14 -1.82 5.94
N GLY A 62 -18.90 -1.98 7.25
CA GLY A 62 -17.89 -1.22 7.98
C GLY A 62 -16.44 -1.50 7.53
N GLN A 63 -16.18 -2.58 6.78
CA GLN A 63 -14.87 -2.84 6.18
C GLN A 63 -14.49 -1.82 5.09
N PHE A 64 -15.47 -1.00 4.66
CA PHE A 64 -15.28 0.05 3.68
C PHE A 64 -15.37 1.46 4.29
N ASP A 65 -15.35 1.58 5.62
CA ASP A 65 -15.33 2.88 6.29
C ASP A 65 -14.06 3.65 5.91
N LYS A 66 -14.19 4.98 5.80
CA LYS A 66 -13.04 5.86 5.58
C LYS A 66 -12.42 6.24 6.91
N MET A 67 -11.09 6.28 6.92
CA MET A 67 -10.34 6.95 7.96
C MET A 67 -10.63 8.46 7.90
N SER A 68 -10.54 9.10 9.06
CA SER A 68 -10.57 10.56 9.12
C SER A 68 -9.24 11.12 8.61
N ALA A 69 -9.25 12.35 8.09
CA ALA A 69 -8.03 13.01 7.64
C ALA A 69 -7.07 13.37 8.79
N THR A 70 -7.50 13.28 10.04
CA THR A 70 -6.63 13.49 11.21
C THR A 70 -5.98 12.19 11.70
N ASP A 71 -6.56 11.04 11.35
CA ASP A 71 -6.10 9.72 11.83
C ASP A 71 -5.21 9.00 10.80
N LEU A 72 -5.09 9.53 9.58
CA LEU A 72 -4.29 8.98 8.50
C LEU A 72 -3.32 10.04 7.95
N GLU A 73 -2.04 9.72 7.93
CA GLU A 73 -0.98 10.51 7.32
C GLU A 73 -0.51 9.80 6.04
N ASP A 74 -0.75 10.43 4.88
CA ASP A 74 -0.35 9.92 3.57
C ASP A 74 0.97 10.53 3.05
N TYR A 75 1.55 11.46 3.82
CA TYR A 75 2.77 12.21 3.49
C TYR A 75 2.72 12.91 2.12
N GLY A 76 1.52 13.27 1.66
CA GLY A 76 1.27 13.88 0.35
C GLY A 76 1.53 12.95 -0.83
N LEU A 77 1.57 11.62 -0.62
CA LEU A 77 1.73 10.64 -1.69
C LEU A 77 0.39 10.38 -2.40
N PRO A 78 0.42 10.09 -3.72
CA PRO A 78 -0.81 9.83 -4.47
C PRO A 78 -1.48 8.52 -4.02
N TYR A 79 -2.76 8.36 -4.38
CA TYR A 79 -3.49 7.10 -4.19
C TYR A 79 -2.86 5.96 -5.00
N ASP A 80 -2.60 4.85 -4.35
CA ASP A 80 -1.89 3.71 -4.96
C ASP A 80 -2.80 2.50 -5.19
N TYR A 81 -3.33 2.38 -6.41
CA TYR A 81 -4.09 1.20 -6.81
C TYR A 81 -3.30 -0.10 -6.64
N GLY A 82 -1.98 -0.09 -6.76
CA GLY A 82 -1.12 -1.26 -6.68
C GLY A 82 -0.62 -1.59 -5.27
N SER A 83 -1.00 -0.79 -4.27
CA SER A 83 -0.61 -1.02 -2.88
C SER A 83 -1.01 -2.42 -2.43
N VAL A 84 -0.11 -3.09 -1.70
CA VAL A 84 -0.43 -4.38 -1.07
C VAL A 84 -1.51 -4.20 0.01
N MET A 85 -1.70 -2.98 0.50
CA MET A 85 -2.75 -2.60 1.45
C MET A 85 -4.11 -2.36 0.78
N HIS A 86 -4.20 -2.34 -0.55
CA HIS A 86 -5.46 -2.15 -1.26
C HIS A 86 -6.29 -3.44 -1.31
N TYR A 87 -7.60 -3.33 -1.11
CA TYR A 87 -8.53 -4.44 -1.33
C TYR A 87 -8.66 -4.82 -2.80
N SER A 88 -8.95 -6.11 -3.05
CA SER A 88 -9.33 -6.56 -4.38
C SER A 88 -10.74 -6.10 -4.75
N SER A 89 -11.08 -6.19 -6.03
CA SER A 89 -12.41 -5.81 -6.54
C SER A 89 -13.57 -6.60 -5.95
N ILE A 90 -13.30 -7.80 -5.42
CA ILE A 90 -14.29 -8.72 -4.85
C ILE A 90 -14.16 -8.88 -3.32
N ALA A 91 -13.42 -8.00 -2.65
CA ALA A 91 -13.27 -8.04 -1.20
C ALA A 91 -14.65 -7.98 -0.53
N PHE A 92 -14.94 -8.95 0.35
CA PHE A 92 -16.23 -9.08 1.04
C PHE A 92 -17.47 -9.19 0.12
N ALA A 93 -17.28 -9.55 -1.15
CA ALA A 93 -18.38 -9.70 -2.10
C ALA A 93 -19.29 -10.90 -1.78
N LYS A 94 -20.59 -10.77 -2.07
CA LYS A 94 -21.57 -11.87 -1.98
C LYS A 94 -21.21 -13.06 -2.87
N ASN A 95 -20.53 -12.80 -4.00
CA ASN A 95 -20.05 -13.81 -4.95
C ASN A 95 -18.95 -13.20 -5.84
N SER A 96 -18.26 -14.05 -6.60
CA SER A 96 -17.14 -13.64 -7.45
C SER A 96 -17.50 -12.71 -8.62
N LEU A 97 -18.79 -12.53 -8.93
CA LEU A 97 -19.26 -11.64 -9.99
C LEU A 97 -19.65 -10.25 -9.47
N SER A 98 -19.79 -10.09 -8.15
CA SER A 98 -20.34 -8.90 -7.51
C SER A 98 -19.22 -8.01 -6.97
N LYS A 99 -18.64 -7.16 -7.83
CA LYS A 99 -17.56 -6.25 -7.41
C LYS A 99 -18.02 -5.28 -6.33
N THR A 100 -17.26 -5.17 -5.25
CA THR A 100 -17.47 -4.25 -4.12
C THR A 100 -16.59 -3.02 -4.23
N VAL A 101 -15.38 -3.15 -4.79
CA VAL A 101 -14.46 -2.04 -5.04
C VAL A 101 -14.26 -1.91 -6.54
N VAL A 102 -14.65 -0.77 -7.11
CA VAL A 102 -14.60 -0.53 -8.55
C VAL A 102 -13.79 0.73 -8.83
N PRO A 103 -12.57 0.62 -9.41
CA PRO A 103 -11.82 1.79 -9.84
C PRO A 103 -12.64 2.65 -10.80
N ILE A 104 -12.61 3.97 -10.60
CA ILE A 104 -13.24 4.94 -11.51
C ILE A 104 -12.59 4.86 -12.89
N GLN A 105 -11.28 4.60 -12.92
CA GLN A 105 -10.49 4.41 -14.12
C GLN A 105 -10.35 2.90 -14.42
N PRO A 106 -11.01 2.37 -15.48
CA PRO A 106 -11.12 0.92 -15.70
C PRO A 106 -9.77 0.20 -15.88
N GLN A 107 -8.73 0.89 -16.34
CA GLN A 107 -7.41 0.30 -16.53
C GLN A 107 -6.76 -0.19 -15.23
N TYR A 108 -7.23 0.28 -14.07
CA TYR A 108 -6.73 -0.16 -12.75
C TYR A 108 -7.52 -1.33 -12.16
N GLU A 109 -8.51 -1.88 -12.89
CA GLU A 109 -9.32 -3.00 -12.40
C GLU A 109 -8.47 -4.22 -12.01
N HIS A 110 -7.41 -4.49 -12.77
CA HIS A 110 -6.49 -5.59 -12.53
C HIS A 110 -5.24 -5.19 -11.73
N THR A 111 -5.17 -3.93 -11.29
CA THR A 111 -4.06 -3.43 -10.44
C THR A 111 -4.40 -3.57 -8.96
N ILE A 112 -5.66 -3.34 -8.58
CA ILE A 112 -6.10 -3.41 -7.19
C ILE A 112 -6.10 -4.83 -6.62
N GLY A 113 -5.86 -4.95 -5.32
CA GLY A 113 -5.82 -6.24 -4.63
C GLY A 113 -4.50 -6.99 -4.84
N ASN A 114 -3.42 -6.28 -5.14
CA ASN A 114 -2.07 -6.86 -5.21
C ASN A 114 -1.74 -7.64 -3.92
N ARG A 115 -1.32 -8.90 -4.08
CA ARG A 115 -0.83 -9.78 -3.01
C ARG A 115 0.47 -10.48 -3.40
N VAL A 116 1.20 -9.92 -4.37
CA VAL A 116 2.52 -10.40 -4.80
C VAL A 116 3.59 -9.78 -3.91
N GLU A 117 3.67 -8.46 -3.88
CA GLU A 117 4.70 -7.69 -3.15
C GLU A 117 4.19 -6.31 -2.74
N ALA A 118 4.87 -5.68 -1.77
CA ALA A 118 4.62 -4.29 -1.40
C ALA A 118 5.01 -3.34 -2.54
N SER A 119 4.20 -2.31 -2.77
CA SER A 119 4.45 -1.35 -3.82
C SER A 119 5.59 -0.39 -3.45
N PHE A 120 6.14 0.30 -4.45
CA PHE A 120 7.09 1.39 -4.22
C PHE A 120 6.55 2.46 -3.24
N LEU A 121 5.25 2.76 -3.30
CA LEU A 121 4.64 3.76 -2.44
C LEU A 121 4.40 3.24 -1.02
N ASP A 122 4.11 1.95 -0.83
CA ASP A 122 4.05 1.32 0.50
C ASP A 122 5.39 1.52 1.23
N PHE A 123 6.52 1.21 0.57
CA PHE A 123 7.85 1.46 1.13
C PHE A 123 8.12 2.95 1.36
N LYS A 124 7.67 3.82 0.45
CA LYS A 124 7.90 5.26 0.56
C LYS A 124 7.17 5.89 1.76
N ILE A 125 5.95 5.45 2.07
CA ILE A 125 5.22 5.89 3.27
C ILE A 125 6.03 5.52 4.51
N LEU A 126 6.45 4.25 4.62
CA LEU A 126 7.22 3.76 5.77
C LEU A 126 8.57 4.45 5.91
N ASN A 127 9.30 4.66 4.82
CA ASN A 127 10.58 5.36 4.85
C ASN A 127 10.44 6.84 5.21
N LYS A 128 9.35 7.50 4.80
CA LYS A 128 9.06 8.87 5.27
C LYS A 128 8.73 8.90 6.76
N ALA A 129 7.98 7.91 7.26
CA ALA A 129 7.61 7.80 8.66
C ALA A 129 8.80 7.52 9.58
N TYR A 130 9.66 6.56 9.20
CA TYR A 130 10.67 5.99 10.11
C TYR A 130 12.11 6.31 9.73
N CYS A 131 12.40 6.66 8.47
CA CYS A 131 13.76 6.74 7.93
C CYS A 131 14.15 8.13 7.41
N SER A 132 13.28 9.14 7.54
CA SER A 132 13.48 10.47 6.97
C SER A 132 14.70 11.21 7.51
N GLY A 133 15.21 10.83 8.69
CA GLY A 133 16.41 11.39 9.31
C GLY A 133 17.70 10.58 9.09
N VAL A 134 17.66 9.47 8.35
CA VAL A 134 18.84 8.59 8.19
C VAL A 134 19.86 9.22 7.24
N CYS A 135 19.42 9.70 6.08
CA CYS A 135 20.28 10.36 5.11
C CYS A 135 20.25 11.88 5.34
N THR A 136 21.41 12.45 5.65
CA THR A 136 21.54 13.91 5.88
C THR A 136 21.72 14.71 4.59
N ASN A 137 22.05 14.04 3.49
CA ASN A 137 22.25 14.65 2.19
C ASN A 137 20.98 14.60 1.35
N THR A 138 20.71 15.67 0.63
CA THR A 138 19.65 15.71 -0.37
C THR A 138 20.19 15.19 -1.70
N LEU A 139 19.58 14.12 -2.22
CA LEU A 139 19.85 13.65 -3.58
C LEU A 139 18.79 14.19 -4.55
N PRO A 140 19.17 14.55 -5.78
CA PRO A 140 18.24 15.02 -6.82
C PRO A 140 17.49 13.83 -7.46
N CYS A 141 16.77 13.04 -6.66
CA CYS A 141 16.01 11.90 -7.13
C CYS A 141 14.90 12.34 -8.10
N GLN A 142 14.85 11.71 -9.26
CA GLN A 142 13.90 11.99 -10.34
C GLN A 142 12.67 11.08 -10.25
N HIS A 143 11.62 11.42 -11.00
CA HIS A 143 10.43 10.58 -11.21
C HIS A 143 9.74 10.08 -9.94
N GLY A 144 9.83 10.83 -8.85
CA GLY A 144 9.24 10.45 -7.56
C GLY A 144 10.10 9.48 -6.74
N GLY A 145 11.36 9.24 -7.12
CA GLY A 145 12.36 8.60 -6.28
C GLY A 145 12.63 9.36 -4.98
N TYR A 146 13.32 8.72 -4.04
CA TYR A 146 13.76 9.32 -2.77
C TYR A 146 15.08 8.70 -2.31
N PRO A 147 15.87 9.37 -1.45
CA PRO A 147 17.14 8.81 -0.99
C PRO A 147 16.94 7.44 -0.33
N ASP A 148 17.76 6.45 -0.72
CA ASP A 148 17.74 5.13 -0.11
C ASP A 148 18.29 5.21 1.32
N PRO A 149 17.49 4.94 2.36
CA PRO A 149 17.96 5.02 3.74
C PRO A 149 19.07 4.02 4.07
N ASN A 150 19.22 2.95 3.28
CA ASN A 150 20.30 1.98 3.45
C ASN A 150 21.55 2.34 2.61
N ALA A 151 21.43 3.28 1.68
CA ALA A 151 22.49 3.68 0.77
C ALA A 151 22.35 5.15 0.36
N CYS A 152 22.66 6.07 1.28
CA CYS A 152 22.43 7.51 1.14
C CYS A 152 23.12 8.19 -0.06
N TYR A 153 23.90 7.48 -0.88
CA TYR A 153 24.49 7.98 -2.12
C TYR A 153 23.68 7.61 -3.38
N LYS A 154 22.59 6.85 -3.26
CA LYS A 154 21.67 6.50 -4.36
C LYS A 154 20.20 6.70 -3.97
N CYS A 155 19.34 6.84 -4.97
CA CYS A 155 17.91 6.91 -4.79
C CYS A 155 17.27 5.51 -4.83
N MET A 156 16.22 5.30 -4.04
CA MET A 156 15.22 4.28 -4.30
C MET A 156 14.32 4.73 -5.44
N CYS A 157 14.15 3.86 -6.43
CA CYS A 157 13.46 4.17 -7.67
C CYS A 157 12.12 3.46 -7.79
N PRO A 158 11.10 4.11 -8.38
CA PRO A 158 9.89 3.41 -8.80
C PRO A 158 10.22 2.26 -9.74
N THR A 159 9.42 1.20 -9.69
CA THR A 159 9.57 0.01 -10.54
C THR A 159 9.72 0.38 -12.01
N GLY A 160 10.70 -0.23 -12.70
CA GLY A 160 11.02 0.05 -14.10
C GLY A 160 11.99 1.23 -14.31
N LEU A 161 12.35 1.95 -13.24
CA LEU A 161 13.40 2.98 -13.26
C LEU A 161 14.61 2.56 -12.43
N GLY A 162 15.78 3.05 -12.82
CA GLY A 162 17.05 2.73 -12.18
C GLY A 162 18.07 3.87 -12.30
N GLY A 163 19.33 3.54 -12.07
CA GLY A 163 20.41 4.51 -11.96
C GLY A 163 20.52 5.13 -10.56
N THR A 164 21.49 6.03 -10.38
CA THR A 164 21.73 6.66 -9.07
C THR A 164 20.60 7.61 -8.68
N TYR A 165 19.96 8.24 -9.68
CA TYR A 165 18.95 9.28 -9.47
C TYR A 165 17.56 8.91 -10.02
N CYS A 166 17.34 7.64 -10.40
CA CYS A 166 16.08 7.18 -11.03
C CYS A 166 15.78 7.82 -12.38
N ASP A 167 16.81 8.27 -13.09
CA ASP A 167 16.78 8.93 -14.39
C ASP A 167 17.05 7.97 -15.57
N GLN A 168 17.21 6.69 -15.27
CA GLN A 168 17.49 5.64 -16.24
C GLN A 168 16.39 4.58 -16.20
N VAL A 169 16.29 3.77 -17.26
CA VAL A 169 15.45 2.57 -17.27
C VAL A 169 16.15 1.51 -16.43
N GLU A 170 15.38 0.79 -15.62
CA GLU A 170 15.90 -0.34 -14.85
C GLU A 170 16.49 -1.40 -15.80
N PRO A 171 17.72 -1.88 -15.57
CA PRO A 171 18.29 -2.95 -16.38
C PRO A 171 17.41 -4.20 -16.30
N SER A 172 17.16 -4.86 -17.43
CA SER A 172 16.49 -6.15 -17.43
C SER A 172 17.26 -7.13 -16.56
N SER A 173 16.58 -7.76 -15.60
CA SER A 173 17.10 -8.94 -14.91
C SER A 173 17.16 -10.10 -15.91
N GLU A 174 18.37 -10.61 -16.19
CA GLU A 174 18.54 -11.88 -16.93
C GLU A 174 18.10 -13.10 -16.13
#